data_AF-A0A1A2SJJ6-F1
#
_entry.id   AF-A0A1A2SJJ6-F1
#
_cell.length_a   1.000
_cell.length_b   1.000
_cell.length_c   1.000
_cell.angle_alpha   90.00
_cell.angle_beta   90.00
_cell.angle_gamma   90.00
#
_symmetry.space_group_name_H-M   'P 1'
#
loop_
_entity.id
_entity.type
_entity.pdbx_description
1 polymer ?
#
loop_
_entity_poly.entity_id
_entity_poly.type
_entity_poly.pdbx_seq_one_letter_code
_entity_poly.pdbx_strand_id
1 'polypeptide(L)' 'MNDNVIRALLVAAAAVCAIAGATFTAPAASASGPYRNCTEAHRDGRYNIPKGDPDYRPKLDRDNDGIACEG' A
#
# COMPACT_ATOMS: atom_id res chain seq x y z
N MET A 1 -43.24 -12.81 -29.10
CA MET A 1 -41.78 -12.76 -28.84
C MET A 1 -41.27 -14.20 -28.83
N ASN A 2 -40.25 -14.52 -29.64
CA ASN A 2 -39.74 -15.90 -29.79
C ASN A 2 -38.71 -16.24 -28.72
N ASP A 3 -38.80 -17.46 -28.19
CA ASP A 3 -38.03 -18.02 -27.07
C ASP A 3 -36.50 -18.02 -27.26
N ASN A 4 -36.03 -17.83 -28.49
CA ASN A 4 -34.60 -17.75 -28.82
C ASN A 4 -33.97 -16.39 -28.46
N VAL A 5 -34.76 -15.32 -28.40
CA VAL A 5 -34.26 -13.99 -28.01
C VAL A 5 -34.07 -13.90 -26.49
N ILE A 6 -34.91 -14.59 -25.72
CA ILE A 6 -34.84 -14.65 -24.25
C ILE A 6 -33.61 -15.45 -23.81
N ARG A 7 -33.29 -16.55 -24.50
CA ARG A 7 -32.08 -17.34 -24.24
C ARG A 7 -30.80 -16.58 -24.60
N ALA A 8 -30.83 -15.75 -25.66
CA ALA A 8 -29.70 -14.92 -26.06
C ALA A 8 -29.41 -13.79 -25.04
N LEU A 9 -30.43 -13.29 -24.34
CA LEU A 9 -30.28 -12.26 -23.31
C LEU A 9 -29.79 -12.81 -21.96
N LEU A 10 -30.00 -14.09 -21.67
CA LEU A 10 -29.58 -14.71 -20.39
C LEU A 10 -28.10 -15.15 -20.37
N VAL A 11 -27.40 -15.15 -21.50
CA VAL A 11 -25.98 -15.55 -21.58
C VAL A 11 -25.02 -14.33 -21.57
N ALA A 12 -25.53 -13.09 -21.64
CA ALA A 12 -24.71 -11.92 -21.96
C ALA A 12 -24.46 -10.89 -20.83
N ALA A 13 -24.80 -11.14 -19.57
CA ALA A 13 -24.57 -10.13 -18.51
C ALA A 13 -23.99 -10.68 -17.19
N ALA A 14 -23.37 -11.86 -17.20
CA ALA A 14 -22.58 -12.39 -16.08
C ALA A 14 -21.10 -11.94 -16.15
N ALA A 15 -20.83 -10.68 -16.52
CA ALA A 15 -19.47 -10.16 -16.68
C ALA A 15 -19.30 -8.69 -16.26
N VAL A 16 -20.00 -8.24 -15.20
CA VAL A 16 -19.66 -6.99 -14.50
C VAL A 16 -19.64 -7.25 -12.99
N CYS A 17 -18.82 -8.22 -12.56
CA CYS A 17 -18.44 -8.35 -11.17
C CYS A 17 -17.14 -7.57 -10.95
N ALA A 18 -17.19 -6.61 -10.03
CA ALA A 18 -16.07 -6.17 -9.19
C ALA A 18 -14.97 -5.28 -9.80
N ILE A 19 -15.32 -4.08 -10.27
CA ILE A 19 -14.36 -2.95 -10.35
C ILE A 19 -14.80 -1.81 -9.44
N ALA A 20 -14.81 -2.06 -8.13
CA ALA A 20 -14.85 -0.99 -7.12
C ALA A 20 -14.06 -1.35 -5.84
N GLY A 21 -13.22 -2.38 -5.90
CA GLY A 21 -12.16 -2.56 -4.92
C GLY A 21 -10.96 -1.76 -5.41
N ALA A 22 -10.88 -0.48 -5.06
CA ALA A 22 -9.62 0.25 -5.15
C ALA A 22 -8.60 -0.48 -4.28
N THR A 23 -7.81 -1.36 -4.90
CA THR A 23 -6.66 -1.98 -4.26
C THR A 23 -5.65 -0.87 -4.02
N PHE A 24 -5.72 -0.23 -2.85
CA PHE A 24 -4.57 0.48 -2.30
C PHE A 24 -3.50 -0.57 -2.03
N THR A 25 -2.72 -0.92 -3.06
CA THR A 25 -1.52 -1.71 -2.89
C THR A 25 -0.53 -0.80 -2.17
N ALA A 26 -0.60 -0.78 -0.84
CA ALA A 26 0.45 -0.19 -0.04
C ALA A 26 1.76 -0.91 -0.42
N PRO A 27 2.84 -0.18 -0.69
CA PRO A 27 4.13 -0.82 -0.95
C PRO A 27 4.47 -1.69 0.27
N ALA A 28 4.71 -2.98 0.02
CA ALA A 28 5.22 -3.87 1.05
C ALA A 28 6.61 -3.34 1.44
N ALA A 29 6.71 -2.75 2.64
CA ALA A 29 7.99 -2.33 3.21
C ALA A 29 8.91 -3.55 3.24
N SER A 30 9.93 -3.54 2.38
CA SER A 30 10.98 -4.54 2.43
C SER A 30 11.75 -4.28 3.71
N ALA A 31 11.58 -5.15 4.70
CA ALA A 31 12.23 -5.05 6.00
C ALA A 31 13.73 -5.36 5.87
N SER A 32 14.45 -4.45 5.23
CA SER A 32 15.88 -4.26 5.46
C SER A 32 15.96 -3.72 6.88
N GLY A 33 16.33 -4.55 7.86
CA GLY A 33 16.17 -4.25 9.29
C GLY A 33 16.56 -2.82 9.73
N PRO A 34 16.16 -2.41 10.95
CA PRO A 34 16.03 -1.00 11.30
C PRO A 34 17.34 -0.22 11.12
N TYR A 35 17.27 0.85 10.32
CA TYR A 35 18.40 1.70 9.96
C TYR A 35 19.25 2.10 11.17
N ARG A 36 20.58 2.14 11.00
CA ARG A 36 21.49 2.55 12.08
C ARG A 36 21.30 4.01 12.46
N ASN A 37 21.10 4.86 11.45
CA ASN A 37 20.91 6.30 11.52
C ASN A 37 20.13 6.79 10.28
N CYS A 38 19.67 8.04 10.30
CA CYS A 38 18.90 8.59 9.17
C CYS A 38 19.72 8.80 7.91
N THR A 39 21.04 8.98 7.99
CA THR A 39 21.90 9.03 6.80
C THR A 39 21.84 7.74 5.98
N GLU A 40 21.79 6.59 6.65
CA GLU A 40 21.62 5.29 6.00
C GLU A 40 20.24 5.16 5.34
N ALA A 41 19.17 5.59 6.03
CA ALA A 41 17.82 5.61 5.49
C ALA A 41 17.70 6.52 4.26
N HIS A 42 18.25 7.74 4.35
CA HIS A 42 18.23 8.73 3.27
C HIS A 42 19.02 8.26 2.04
N ARG A 43 20.14 7.56 2.22
CA ARG A 43 20.91 6.96 1.12
C ARG A 43 20.09 5.91 0.37
N ASP A 44 19.19 5.22 1.07
CA ASP A 44 18.28 4.24 0.51
C ASP A 44 16.95 4.87 0.04
N GLY A 45 16.84 6.21 0.08
CA GLY A 45 15.66 6.96 -0.36
C GLY A 45 14.48 6.91 0.62
N ARG A 46 14.71 6.47 1.85
CA ARG A 46 13.67 6.34 2.89
C ARG A 46 13.66 7.56 3.79
N TYR A 47 12.50 8.20 3.87
CA TYR A 47 12.21 9.40 4.66
C TYR A 47 10.84 9.24 5.33
N ASN A 48 10.59 10.05 6.37
CA ASN A 48 9.29 10.14 7.04
C ASN A 48 8.75 8.77 7.49
N ILE A 49 9.55 8.03 8.25
CA ILE A 49 9.29 6.65 8.66
C ILE A 49 8.31 6.65 9.86
N PRO A 50 7.04 6.23 9.72
CA PRO A 50 6.07 6.33 10.81
C PRO A 50 6.25 5.25 11.89
N LYS A 51 5.78 5.48 13.13
CA LYS A 51 5.82 4.55 14.30
C LYS A 51 5.38 3.09 14.05
N GLY A 52 4.68 2.79 12.96
CA GLY A 52 4.24 1.44 12.58
C GLY A 52 5.07 0.76 11.49
N ASP A 53 6.06 1.46 10.95
CA ASP A 53 6.97 0.94 9.93
C ASP A 53 8.03 0.03 10.58
N PRO A 54 8.40 -1.11 9.96
CA PRO A 54 9.44 -2.00 10.49
C PRO A 54 10.80 -1.32 10.68
N ASP A 55 11.06 -0.22 9.96
CA ASP A 55 12.31 0.53 10.04
C ASP A 55 12.25 1.65 11.11
N TYR A 56 11.08 1.86 11.73
CA TYR A 56 10.93 2.88 12.76
C TYR A 56 11.77 2.56 14.00
N ARG A 57 12.46 3.58 14.51
CA ARG A 57 13.16 3.50 15.79
C ARG A 57 12.95 4.79 16.56
N PRO A 58 12.57 4.74 17.86
CA PRO A 58 12.43 5.93 18.69
C PRO A 58 13.69 6.80 18.74
N LYS A 59 14.88 6.20 18.68
CA LYS A 59 16.15 6.93 18.67
C LYS A 59 16.38 7.78 17.40
N LEU A 60 15.61 7.56 16.34
CA LEU A 60 15.70 8.25 15.05
C LEU A 60 14.59 9.29 14.86
N ASP A 61 13.60 9.29 15.75
CA ASP A 61 12.53 10.29 15.89
C ASP A 61 13.00 11.30 16.95
N ARG A 62 13.61 12.39 16.49
CA ARG A 62 14.37 13.31 17.37
C ARG A 62 13.45 14.14 18.25
N ASP A 63 12.31 14.54 17.72
CA ASP A 63 11.30 15.36 18.40
C ASP A 63 10.13 14.53 18.96
N ASN A 64 10.12 13.23 18.71
CA ASN A 64 9.20 12.22 19.27
C ASN A 64 7.76 12.34 18.75
N ASP A 65 7.58 12.94 17.58
CA ASP A 65 6.26 13.18 16.97
C ASP A 65 5.64 11.89 16.37
N GLY A 66 6.44 10.83 16.24
CA GLY A 66 6.07 9.55 15.65
C GLY A 66 6.50 9.33 14.21
N ILE A 67 7.30 10.24 13.65
CA ILE A 67 7.90 10.16 12.32
C ILE A 67 9.43 10.22 12.48
N ALA A 68 10.10 9.08 12.23
CA ALA A 68 11.55 9.02 12.24
C ALA A 68 12.16 9.46 10.90
N CYS A 69 13.38 10.00 10.94
CA CYS A 69 14.17 10.34 9.76
C CYS A 69 13.43 11.23 8.75
N GLU A 70 12.77 12.25 9.26
CA GLU A 70 12.22 13.35 8.48
C GLU A 70 13.30 14.00 7.58
N GLY A 71 12.84 14.55 6.45
CA GLY A 71 13.67 15.16 5.41
C GLY A 71 13.99 16.63 5.66
#